data_AF-A0A1F6NR88-F1
#
_entry.id   AF-A0A1F6NR88-F1
#
_cell.length_a   1.000
_cell.length_b   1.000
_cell.length_c   1.000
_cell.angle_alpha   90.00
_cell.angle_beta   90.00
_cell.angle_gamma   90.00
#
_symmetry.space_group_name_H-M   'P 1'
#
loop_
_entity.id
_entity.type
_entity.pdbx_description
1 polymer ?
#
loop_
_entity_poly.entity_id
_entity_poly.type
_entity_poly.pdbx_seq_one_letter_code
_entity_poly.pdbx_strand_id
1 'polypeptide(L)' 'MEENFEQHTIEFFFKKFGVTDSDRKAKLLPLVTDVIYEYNMHVVRLEKEKDENRKSALLTDMQEIEAKIANIFTKENSN' A
#
# COMPACT_ATOMS: atom_id res chain seq x y z
N MET A 1 -15.05 4.68 11.06
CA MET A 1 -13.72 5.16 11.46
C MET A 1 -13.19 5.93 10.27
N GLU A 2 -12.79 7.19 10.41
CA GLU A 2 -12.03 7.85 9.35
C GLU A 2 -10.70 7.10 9.22
N GLU A 3 -10.54 6.36 8.13
CA GLU A 3 -9.22 5.86 7.74
C GLU A 3 -8.43 7.07 7.27
N ASN A 4 -7.53 7.56 8.11
CA ASN A 4 -6.54 8.55 7.69
C ASN A 4 -5.53 7.84 6.79
N PHE A 5 -5.70 8.03 5.48
CA PHE A 5 -4.71 7.60 4.51
C PHE A 5 -3.46 8.46 4.66
N GLU A 6 -2.35 7.80 4.99
CA GLU A 6 -1.05 8.43 5.18
C GLU A 6 0.01 7.72 4.34
N GLN A 7 1.07 8.45 3.97
CA GLN A 7 2.20 7.86 3.27
C GLN A 7 2.94 6.88 4.19
N HIS A 8 3.33 5.74 3.63
CA HIS A 8 3.98 4.67 4.37
C HIS A 8 5.22 4.14 3.66
N THR A 9 6.22 3.75 4.44
CA THR A 9 7.42 3.11 3.90
C THR A 9 7.17 1.64 3.60
N ILE A 10 8.01 1.03 2.77
CA ILE A 10 7.94 -0.42 2.53
C ILE A 10 8.09 -1.21 3.84
N GLU A 11 8.97 -0.74 4.74
CA GLU A 11 9.19 -1.37 6.05
C GLU A 11 7.95 -1.33 6.94
N PHE A 12 7.10 -0.30 6.83
CA PHE A 12 5.81 -0.27 7.51
C PHE A 12 4.93 -1.45 7.07
N PHE A 13 4.83 -1.70 5.77
CA PHE A 13 4.04 -2.83 5.25
C PHE A 13 4.65 -4.18 5.62
N PHE A 14 5.98 -4.32 5.62
CA PHE A 14 6.62 -5.52 6.15
C PHE A 14 6.21 -5.82 7.60
N LYS A 15 6.20 -4.79 8.46
CA LYS A 15 5.74 -4.93 9.85
C LYS A 15 4.24 -5.23 9.94
N LYS A 16 3.41 -4.51 9.17
CA LYS A 16 1.94 -4.69 9.12
C LYS A 16 1.55 -6.13 8.78
N PHE A 17 2.28 -6.78 7.87
CA PHE A 17 2.03 -8.16 7.44
C PHE A 17 2.94 -9.21 8.09
N GLY A 18 3.70 -8.85 9.13
CA GLY A 18 4.52 -9.81 9.89
C GLY A 18 5.71 -10.40 9.14
N VAL A 19 6.21 -9.72 8.11
CA VAL A 19 7.40 -10.15 7.34
C VAL A 19 8.66 -9.63 8.02
N THR A 20 9.29 -10.48 8.82
CA THR A 20 10.52 -10.16 9.57
C THR A 20 11.78 -10.77 8.94
N ASP A 21 11.64 -11.87 8.20
CA ASP A 21 12.74 -12.61 7.58
C ASP A 21 13.38 -11.83 6.41
N SER A 22 14.71 -11.80 6.38
CA SER A 22 15.47 -10.98 5.40
C SER A 22 15.38 -11.54 3.99
N ASP A 23 15.41 -12.86 3.83
CA ASP A 23 15.30 -13.50 2.51
C ASP A 23 13.92 -13.28 1.92
N ARG A 24 12.89 -13.37 2.76
CA ARG A 24 11.51 -13.10 2.38
C ARG A 24 11.29 -11.63 2.04
N LYS A 25 11.87 -10.70 2.81
CA LYS A 25 11.87 -9.26 2.45
C LYS A 25 12.51 -9.05 1.09
N ALA A 26 13.67 -9.66 0.81
CA ALA A 26 14.37 -9.54 -0.47
C ALA A 26 13.53 -10.06 -1.66
N LYS A 27 12.81 -11.18 -1.48
CA LYS A 27 11.89 -11.71 -2.50
C LYS A 27 10.69 -10.79 -2.77
N LEU A 28 10.13 -10.21 -1.71
CA LEU A 28 8.95 -9.36 -1.80
C LEU A 28 9.25 -7.94 -2.29
N LEU A 29 10.43 -7.41 -1.98
CA LEU A 29 10.86 -6.06 -2.32
C LEU A 29 10.54 -5.66 -3.78
N PRO A 30 10.97 -6.40 -4.81
CA PRO A 30 10.68 -6.03 -6.21
C PRO A 30 9.19 -6.10 -6.57
N LEU A 31 8.37 -6.88 -5.84
CA LEU A 31 6.95 -7.04 -6.12
C LEU A 31 6.10 -5.91 -5.51
N VAL A 32 6.51 -5.40 -4.34
CA VAL A 32 5.73 -4.43 -3.57
C VAL A 32 6.17 -2.99 -3.77
N THR A 33 7.41 -2.75 -4.22
CA THR A 33 7.99 -1.39 -4.29
C THR A 33 7.14 -0.44 -5.13
N ASP A 34 6.84 -0.81 -6.38
CA ASP A 34 6.09 0.06 -7.28
C ASP A 34 4.65 0.27 -6.80
N VAL A 35 4.05 -0.77 -6.22
CA VAL A 35 2.67 -0.74 -5.70
C VAL A 35 2.56 0.19 -4.48
N ILE A 36 3.56 0.16 -3.59
CA ILE A 36 3.61 1.05 -2.42
C ILE A 36 3.93 2.50 -2.85
N TYR A 37 4.78 2.67 -3.86
CA TYR A 37 5.02 3.99 -4.44
C TYR A 37 3.72 4.57 -5.04
N GLU A 38 2.97 3.77 -5.78
CA GLU A 38 1.66 4.14 -6.32
C GLU A 38 0.70 4.58 -5.20
N TYR A 39 0.55 3.77 -4.15
CA TYR A 39 -0.24 4.13 -2.97
C TYR A 39 0.15 5.51 -2.41
N ASN A 40 1.45 5.73 -2.16
CA ASN A 40 1.94 7.00 -1.63
C ASN A 40 1.68 8.18 -2.57
N MET A 41 1.75 7.97 -3.88
CA MET A 41 1.39 8.99 -4.87
C MET A 41 -0.10 9.34 -4.81
N HIS A 42 -0.98 8.37 -4.55
CA HIS A 42 -2.41 8.64 -4.34
C HIS A 42 -2.67 9.42 -3.05
N VAL A 43 -1.95 9.13 -1.96
CA VAL A 43 -2.03 9.93 -0.73
C VAL A 43 -1.64 11.39 -0.99
N VAL A 44 -0.50 11.62 -1.66
CA VAL A 44 -0.04 12.99 -2.00
C VAL A 44 -1.03 13.72 -2.91
N ARG A 45 -1.72 13.00 -3.81
CA ARG A 45 -2.78 13.57 -4.64
C ARG A 45 -4.00 13.93 -3.81
N LEU A 46 -4.42 13.05 -2.90
CA LEU A 46 -5.57 13.27 -2.02
C LEU A 46 -5.38 14.51 -1.15
N GLU A 47 -4.19 14.70 -0.56
CA GLU A 47 -3.84 15.87 0.26
C GLU A 47 -4.02 17.20 -0.49
N LYS A 48 -3.89 17.19 -1.82
CA LYS A 48 -3.97 18.38 -2.67
C LYS A 48 -5.30 18.52 -3.40
N GLU A 49 -6.11 17.48 -3.43
CA GLU A 49 -7.37 17.44 -4.17
C GLU A 49 -8.46 18.22 -3.43
N LYS A 50 -9.21 19.02 -4.17
CA LYS A 50 -10.30 19.85 -3.64
C LYS A 50 -11.67 19.37 -4.12
N ASP A 51 -11.71 18.60 -5.21
CA ASP A 51 -12.92 18.02 -5.75
C ASP A 51 -13.30 16.73 -5.01
N GLU A 52 -14.47 16.72 -4.38
CA GLU A 52 -14.96 15.60 -3.55
C GLU A 52 -15.21 14.31 -4.34
N ASN A 53 -15.57 14.40 -5.62
CA ASN A 53 -15.74 13.21 -6.46
C ASN A 53 -14.38 12.57 -6.75
N ARG A 54 -13.37 13.40 -7.05
CA ARG A 54 -12.00 12.92 -7.26
C ARG A 54 -11.38 12.38 -5.99
N LYS A 55 -11.62 13.02 -4.83
CA LYS A 55 -11.23 12.45 -3.54
C LYS A 55 -11.82 11.06 -3.34
N SER A 56 -13.13 10.91 -3.59
CA SER A 56 -13.81 9.63 -3.47
C SER A 56 -13.19 8.56 -4.38
N ALA A 57 -12.87 8.90 -5.63
CA ALA A 57 -12.14 8.00 -6.53
C ALA A 57 -10.75 7.63 -6.01
N LEU A 58 -9.96 8.61 -5.53
CA LEU A 58 -8.64 8.36 -4.95
C LEU A 58 -8.71 7.46 -3.72
N LEU A 59 -9.74 7.61 -2.88
CA LEU A 59 -9.96 6.74 -1.71
C LEU A 59 -10.24 5.30 -2.14
N THR A 60 -11.08 5.10 -3.15
CA THR A 60 -11.33 3.76 -3.73
C THR A 60 -10.05 3.16 -4.31
N ASP A 61 -9.31 3.92 -5.10
CA ASP A 61 -8.03 3.46 -5.68
C ASP A 61 -7.05 3.02 -4.59
N MET A 62 -6.92 3.79 -3.51
CA MET A 62 -6.03 3.45 -2.40
C MET A 62 -6.45 2.16 -1.68
N GLN A 63 -7.75 1.93 -1.50
CA GLN A 63 -8.26 0.67 -0.92
C GLN A 63 -7.95 -0.52 -1.82
N GLU A 64 -8.08 -0.37 -3.14
CA GLU A 64 -7.72 -1.41 -4.10
C GLU A 64 -6.20 -1.69 -4.09
N ILE A 65 -5.38 -0.65 -3.99
CA ILE A 65 -3.92 -0.77 -3.89
C ILE A 65 -3.54 -1.47 -2.58
N GLU A 66 -4.14 -1.12 -1.44
CA GLU A 66 -3.90 -1.83 -0.17
C GLU A 66 -4.28 -3.31 -0.25
N ALA A 67 -5.41 -3.63 -0.89
CA ALA A 67 -5.82 -5.01 -1.14
C ALA A 67 -4.81 -5.75 -2.02
N LYS A 68 -4.27 -5.10 -3.04
CA LYS A 68 -3.20 -5.64 -3.91
C LYS A 68 -1.92 -5.89 -3.12
N ILE A 69 -1.50 -4.97 -2.26
CA ILE A 69 -0.35 -5.12 -1.36
C ILE A 69 -0.59 -6.34 -0.45
N ALA A 70 -1.74 -6.42 0.20
CA ALA A 70 -2.10 -7.55 1.06
C ALA A 70 -2.04 -8.89 0.31
N ASN A 71 -2.55 -8.94 -0.92
CA ASN A 71 -2.51 -10.14 -1.76
C ASN A 71 -1.09 -10.59 -2.10
N ILE A 72 -0.15 -9.66 -2.35
CA ILE A 72 1.26 -9.99 -2.58
C ILE A 72 1.86 -10.63 -1.32
N PHE A 73 1.58 -10.05 -0.15
CA PHE A 73 2.08 -10.56 1.12
C PHE A 73 1.47 -11.91 1.54
N THR A 74 0.21 -12.19 1.19
CA THR A 74 -0.50 -13.44 1.56
C THR A 74 -0.26 -14.58 0.56
N LYS A 75 -0.16 -14.31 -0.74
CA LYS A 75 0.13 -15.34 -1.75
C LYS A 75 1.52 -15.96 -1.55
N GLU A 76 2.53 -15.15 -1.26
CA GLU A 76 3.88 -15.62 -0.94
C GLU A 76 3.99 -16.29 0.45
N ASN A 77 2.94 -16.21 1.27
CA ASN A 77 2.83 -16.96 2.54
C ASN A 77 2.28 -18.37 2.34
N SER A 78 1.66 -18.65 1.18
CA SER A 78 0.91 -19.89 0.91
C SER A 78 1.63 -20.86 -0.03
N ASN A 79 2.82 -20.48 -0.50
CA ASN A 79 3.76 -21.32 -1.26
C ASN A 79 4.97 -21.65 -0.39
#